data_AF-A0A7G5XCW7-F1
#
_entry.id   AF-A0A7G5XCW7-F1
#
_cell.length_a   1.000
_cell.length_b   1.000
_cell.length_c   1.000
_cell.angle_alpha   90.00
_cell.angle_beta   90.00
_cell.angle_gamma   90.00
#
_symmetry.space_group_name_H-M   'P 1'
#
loop_
_entity.id
_entity.type
_entity.pdbx_description
1 polymer ?
#
loop_
_entity_poly.entity_id
_entity_poly.type
_entity_poly.pdbx_seq_one_letter_code
_entity_poly.pdbx_strand_id
1 'polypeptide(L)'
;MKTVKYILVAFVLFLAAPAFANIVSDSSVRVETEARVKQLTQRLAEVKAIDRSTLTSDEKKALRQEKKELKKEMKVISGGVYVSVGALILILILLIILL
;
A
#
# COMPACT_ATOMS: atom_id res chain seq x y z
N MET A 1 -10.30 24.59 -29.82
CA MET A 1 -9.14 24.74 -28.92
C MET A 1 -9.31 25.81 -27.83
N LYS A 2 -9.93 26.96 -28.09
CA LYS A 2 -10.10 28.03 -27.07
C LYS A 2 -11.09 27.63 -25.98
N THR A 3 -12.23 27.06 -26.34
CA THR A 3 -13.25 26.54 -25.40
C THR A 3 -12.71 25.45 -24.47
N VAL A 4 -11.87 24.55 -24.99
CA VAL A 4 -11.17 23.52 -24.20
C VAL A 4 -10.23 24.15 -23.17
N LYS A 5 -9.48 25.20 -23.54
CA LYS A 5 -8.62 25.94 -22.60
C LYS A 5 -9.42 26.64 -21.50
N TYR A 6 -10.57 27.24 -21.83
CA TYR A 6 -11.43 27.88 -20.83
C TYR A 6 -12.09 26.88 -19.87
N ILE A 7 -12.49 25.70 -20.37
CA ILE A 7 -13.01 24.61 -19.51
C ILE A 7 -11.91 24.11 -18.57
N LEU A 8 -10.66 24.03 -19.03
CA LEU A 8 -9.52 23.63 -18.22
C LEU A 8 -9.20 24.67 -17.12
N VAL A 9 -9.25 25.96 -17.44
CA VAL A 9 -9.07 27.04 -16.45
C VAL A 9 -10.21 27.05 -15.41
N ALA A 10 -11.45 26.81 -15.82
CA ALA A 10 -12.60 26.71 -14.91
C ALA A 10 -12.47 25.50 -13.96
N PHE A 11 -11.96 24.38 -14.46
CA PHE A 11 -11.71 23.18 -13.64
C PHE A 11 -10.61 23.40 -12.59
N VAL A 12 -9.53 24.11 -12.95
CA VAL A 12 -8.45 24.47 -12.01
C VAL A 12 -8.96 25.39 -10.88
N LEU A 13 -9.85 26.33 -11.19
CA LEU A 13 -10.50 27.19 -10.20
C LEU A 13 -11.43 26.40 -9.25
N PHE A 14 -12.08 25.35 -9.73
CA PHE A 14 -12.92 24.47 -8.90
C PHE A 14 -12.10 23.60 -7.92
N LEU A 15 -10.89 23.19 -8.31
CA LEU A 15 -9.95 22.47 -7.43
C LEU A 15 -9.30 23.34 -6.34
N ALA A 16 -9.41 24.66 -6.42
CA ALA A 16 -8.86 25.58 -5.42
C ALA A 16 -9.70 25.65 -4.13
N ALA A 17 -10.83 24.95 -4.05
CA ALA A 17 -11.55 24.76 -2.79
C ALA A 17 -10.68 23.97 -1.81
N PRO A 18 -10.48 24.43 -0.56
CA PRO A 18 -9.71 23.69 0.42
C PRO A 18 -10.40 22.36 0.73
N ALA A 19 -9.89 21.27 0.14
CA ALA A 19 -10.24 19.92 0.56
C ALA A 19 -9.61 19.69 1.94
N PHE A 20 -10.42 19.79 2.99
CA PHE A 20 -9.99 19.41 4.34
C PHE A 20 -9.79 17.89 4.35
N ALA A 21 -8.55 17.46 4.10
CA ALA A 21 -8.13 16.11 4.40
C ALA A 21 -8.10 15.97 5.93
N ASN A 22 -9.02 15.16 6.47
CA ASN A 22 -8.88 14.66 7.83
C ASN A 22 -7.63 13.78 7.85
N ILE A 23 -6.50 14.37 8.28
CA ILE A 23 -5.27 13.62 8.51
C ILE A 23 -5.53 12.78 9.76
N VAL A 24 -5.86 11.51 9.54
CA VAL A 24 -5.76 10.49 10.59
C VAL A 24 -4.34 10.61 11.14
N SER A 25 -4.21 10.96 12.43
CA SER A 25 -2.92 11.24 13.04
C SER A 25 -1.98 10.05 12.83
N ASP A 26 -0.85 10.32 12.18
CA ASP A 26 0.21 9.35 11.84
C ASP A 26 0.60 8.45 13.03
N SER A 27 0.45 8.94 14.26
CA SER A 27 0.63 8.17 15.50
C SER A 27 -0.31 6.97 15.64
N SER A 28 -1.60 7.05 15.29
CA SER A 28 -2.50 5.89 15.37
C SER A 28 -2.16 4.84 14.31
N VAL A 29 -1.81 5.30 13.11
CA VAL A 29 -1.39 4.44 11.99
C VAL A 29 -0.07 3.73 12.32
N ARG A 30 0.89 4.42 12.92
CA ARG A 30 2.18 3.83 13.35
C ARG A 30 2.02 2.79 14.45
N VAL A 31 1.21 3.07 15.47
CA VAL A 31 0.95 2.11 16.57
C VAL A 31 0.27 0.84 16.04
N GLU A 32 -0.70 0.99 15.14
CA GLU A 32 -1.37 -0.14 14.49
C GLU A 32 -0.41 -0.94 13.60
N THR A 33 0.50 -0.24 12.92
CA THR A 33 1.56 -0.84 12.08
C THR A 33 2.54 -1.66 12.92
N GLU A 34 3.03 -1.14 14.05
CA GLU A 34 3.95 -1.86 14.94
C GLU A 34 3.31 -3.11 15.56
N ALA A 35 2.06 -3.01 15.99
CA ALA A 35 1.30 -4.15 16.49
C ALA A 35 1.15 -5.23 15.41
N ARG A 36 0.85 -4.81 14.16
CA ARG A 36 0.74 -5.72 13.03
C ARG A 36 2.05 -6.40 12.68
N VAL A 37 3.17 -5.67 12.68
CA VAL A 37 4.51 -6.25 12.46
C VAL A 37 4.81 -7.32 13.51
N LYS A 38 4.56 -7.04 14.79
CA LYS A 38 4.80 -8.01 15.88
C LYS A 38 3.99 -9.30 15.66
N GLN A 39 2.70 -9.19 15.34
CA GLN A 39 1.86 -10.35 15.04
C GLN A 39 2.41 -11.18 13.85
N LEU A 40 2.79 -10.52 12.76
CA LEU A 40 3.34 -11.19 11.59
C LEU A 40 4.67 -11.88 11.89
N THR A 41 5.53 -11.26 12.69
CA THR A 41 6.81 -11.86 13.10
C THR A 41 6.63 -13.09 13.99
N GLN A 42 5.64 -13.08 14.89
CA GLN A 42 5.31 -14.22 15.73
C GLN A 42 4.81 -15.40 14.89
N ARG A 43 3.87 -15.16 13.97
CA ARG A 43 3.38 -16.18 13.03
C ARG A 43 4.50 -16.74 12.15
N LEU A 44 5.42 -15.90 11.69
CA LEU A 44 6.56 -16.34 10.91
C LEU A 44 7.49 -17.25 11.73
N ALA A 45 7.68 -16.97 13.02
CA ALA A 45 8.46 -17.81 13.92
C ALA A 45 7.78 -19.18 14.13
N GLU A 46 6.46 -19.20 14.32
CA GLU A 46 5.65 -20.42 14.39
C GLU A 46 5.82 -21.26 13.11
N VAL A 47 5.60 -20.66 11.93
CA VAL A 47 5.75 -21.34 10.62
C VAL A 47 7.18 -21.85 10.37
N LYS A 48 8.19 -21.18 10.95
CA LYS A 48 9.59 -21.60 10.86
C LYS A 48 9.91 -22.77 11.81
N ALA A 49 9.22 -22.87 12.94
CA ALA A 49 9.41 -23.90 13.94
C ALA A 49 8.71 -25.23 13.58
N ILE A 50 7.79 -25.23 12.61
CA ILE A 50 7.13 -26.46 12.13
C ILE A 50 8.17 -27.41 11.55
N ASP A 51 8.22 -28.63 12.11
CA ASP A 51 8.97 -29.73 11.51
C ASP A 51 8.31 -30.17 10.20
N ARG A 52 9.10 -30.16 9.13
CA ARG A 52 8.64 -30.44 7.76
C ARG A 52 8.89 -31.88 7.34
N SER A 53 9.58 -32.67 8.18
CA SER A 53 9.93 -34.05 7.87
C SER A 53 8.68 -34.92 7.70
N THR A 54 7.64 -34.65 8.49
CA THR A 54 6.38 -35.40 8.54
C THR A 54 5.30 -34.88 7.58
N LEU A 55 5.52 -33.74 6.92
CA LEU A 55 4.51 -33.09 6.08
C LEU A 55 4.45 -33.68 4.67
N THR A 56 3.23 -33.76 4.14
CA THR A 56 2.94 -34.07 2.73
C THR A 56 3.44 -32.96 1.79
N SER A 57 3.51 -33.26 0.49
CA SER A 57 3.91 -32.28 -0.54
C SER A 57 3.01 -31.04 -0.57
N ASP A 58 1.72 -31.21 -0.31
CA ASP A 58 0.73 -30.14 -0.38
C ASP A 58 0.78 -29.24 0.86
N GLU A 59 0.98 -29.81 2.06
CA GLU A 59 1.23 -29.05 3.28
C GLU A 59 2.53 -28.25 3.20
N LYS A 60 3.58 -28.82 2.61
CA LYS A 60 4.83 -28.10 2.33
C LYS A 60 4.64 -26.93 1.37
N LYS A 61 3.74 -27.06 0.39
CA LYS A 61 3.37 -25.95 -0.51
C LYS A 61 2.58 -24.87 0.22
N ALA A 62 1.60 -25.25 1.05
CA ALA A 62 0.82 -24.32 1.86
C ALA A 62 1.73 -23.47 2.76
N LEU A 63 2.70 -24.07 3.47
CA LEU A 63 3.64 -23.32 4.30
C LEU A 63 4.55 -22.38 3.50
N ARG A 64 4.92 -22.74 2.26
CA ARG A 64 5.69 -21.85 1.37
C ARG A 64 4.85 -20.67 0.91
N GLN A 65 3.57 -20.90 0.65
CA GLN A 65 2.61 -19.88 0.24
C GLN A 65 2.38 -18.88 1.40
N GLU A 66 2.08 -19.40 2.59
CA GLU A 66 1.87 -18.61 3.80
C GLU A 66 3.09 -17.75 4.13
N LYS A 67 4.31 -18.34 4.10
CA LYS A 67 5.55 -17.56 4.28
C LYS A 67 5.70 -16.44 3.24
N LYS A 68 5.30 -16.68 1.99
CA LYS A 68 5.40 -15.69 0.90
C LYS A 68 4.40 -14.55 1.10
N GLU A 69 3.21 -14.85 1.58
CA GLU A 69 2.17 -13.87 1.92
C GLU A 69 2.59 -13.02 3.12
N LEU A 70 3.06 -13.63 4.21
CA LEU A 70 3.64 -12.91 5.36
C LEU A 70 4.77 -11.97 4.92
N LYS A 71 5.67 -12.43 4.04
CA LYS A 71 6.76 -11.60 3.50
C LYS A 71 6.26 -10.43 2.65
N LYS A 72 5.17 -10.61 1.88
CA LYS A 72 4.56 -9.52 1.12
C LYS A 72 3.98 -8.49 2.07
N GLU A 73 3.18 -8.91 3.05
CA GLU A 73 2.57 -8.01 4.04
C GLU A 73 3.63 -7.25 4.85
N MET A 74 4.73 -7.91 5.23
CA MET A 74 5.85 -7.22 5.89
C MET A 74 6.57 -6.21 4.97
N LYS A 75 6.78 -6.51 3.68
CA LYS A 75 7.38 -5.56 2.73
C LYS A 75 6.52 -4.33 2.52
N VAL A 76 5.21 -4.54 2.55
CA VAL A 76 4.21 -3.50 2.42
C VAL A 76 4.29 -2.53 3.60
N ILE A 77 4.42 -3.10 4.80
CA ILE A 77 4.61 -2.36 6.03
C ILE A 77 5.99 -1.68 6.10
N SER A 78 7.05 -2.35 5.63
CA SER A 78 8.44 -1.87 5.75
C SER A 78 8.86 -0.83 4.71
N GLY A 79 7.92 -0.20 4.00
CA GLY A 79 8.24 0.89 3.04
C GLY A 79 8.36 0.46 1.58
N GLY A 80 7.67 -0.61 1.15
CA GLY A 80 7.34 -0.76 -0.26
C GLY A 80 6.58 0.49 -0.75
N VAL A 81 6.90 0.99 -1.96
CA VAL A 81 6.23 2.18 -2.51
C VAL A 81 4.77 1.86 -2.78
N TYR A 82 3.90 2.26 -1.86
CA TYR A 82 2.47 2.35 -2.09
C TYR A 82 2.19 3.64 -2.85
N VAL A 83 2.04 3.53 -4.17
CA VAL A 83 1.49 4.64 -4.93
C VAL A 83 0.01 4.71 -4.58
N SER A 84 -0.34 5.63 -3.68
CA SER A 84 -1.73 5.99 -3.42
C SER A 84 -2.43 6.29 -4.73
N VAL A 85 -3.72 5.95 -4.85
CA VAL A 85 -4.52 6.28 -6.04
C VAL A 85 -4.42 7.77 -6.38
N GLY A 86 -4.37 8.65 -5.37
CA GLY A 86 -4.15 10.08 -5.56
C GLY A 86 -2.77 10.42 -6.14
N ALA A 87 -1.71 9.73 -5.71
CA ALA A 87 -0.37 9.90 -6.27
C ALA A 87 -0.30 9.39 -7.72
N LEU A 88 -1.03 8.32 -8.04
CA LEU A 88 -1.14 7.77 -9.38
C LEU A 88 -1.84 8.75 -10.34
N ILE A 89 -2.90 9.41 -9.87
CA ILE A 89 -3.60 10.48 -10.60
C ILE A 89 -2.68 11.70 -10.82
N LEU A 90 -1.94 12.14 -9.80
CA LEU A 90 -0.99 13.26 -9.93
C LEU A 90 0.10 12.97 -10.97
N ILE A 91 0.64 11.75 -10.98
CA ILE A 91 1.62 11.32 -11.99
C ILE A 91 1.02 11.36 -13.40
N LEU A 92 -0.22 10.87 -13.58
CA LEU A 92 -0.92 10.93 -14.86
C LEU A 92 -1.13 12.37 -15.35
N ILE A 93 -1.52 13.28 -14.46
CA ILE A 93 -1.69 14.70 -14.80
C ILE A 93 -0.35 15.32 -15.22
N LEU A 94 0.73 15.04 -14.50
CA LEU A 94 2.08 15.53 -14.86
C LEU A 94 2.52 15.03 -16.23
N LEU A 95 2.25 13.76 -16.57
CA LEU A 95 2.56 13.21 -17.89
C LEU A 95 1.80 13.90 -19.03
N ILE A 96 0.54 14.29 -18.82
CA ILE A 96 -0.28 15.01 -19.81
C ILE A 96 0.21 16.45 -20.03
N ILE A 97 0.81 17.08 -19.02
CA ILE A 97 1.35 18.44 -19.14
C ILE A 97 2.72 18.45 -19.84
N LEU A 98 3.52 17.42 -19.58
CA LEU A 98 4.90 17.31 -20.08
C LEU A 98 4.98 16.75 -21.50
N LEU A 99 3.98 15.96 -21.93
CA LEU A 99 3.83 15.44 -23.28
C LEU A 99 3.07 16.41 -24.19
#